data_AF-A0A960DPM4-F1
#
_entry.id   AF-A0A960DPM4-F1
#
_cell.length_a   1.000
_cell.length_b   1.000
_cell.length_c   1.000
_cell.angle_alpha   90.00
_cell.angle_beta   90.00
_cell.angle_gamma   90.00
#
_symmetry.space_group_name_H-M   'P 1'
#
loop_
_entity.id
_entity.type
_entity.pdbx_description
1 polymer ?
#
loop_
_entity_poly.entity_id
_entity_poly.type
_entity_poly.pdbx_seq_one_letter_code
_entity_poly.pdbx_strand_id
1 'polypeptide(L)' 'EAVGEGVTVGPILLGAGKPVHILTPTTTVRRIINMTALTVAEAMADGE' A
#
# COMPACT_ATOMS: atom_id res chain seq x y z
N GLU A 1 -20.40 3.00 15.92
CA GLU A 1 -20.97 2.58 14.63
C GLU A 1 -19.86 1.99 13.78
N ALA A 2 -20.07 0.79 13.23
CA ALA A 2 -19.07 0.11 12.43
C ALA A 2 -18.86 0.89 11.13
N VAL A 3 -17.67 1.45 10.94
CA VAL A 3 -17.15 1.78 9.61
C VAL A 3 -17.08 0.45 8.87
N GLY A 4 -18.11 0.16 8.06
CA GLY A 4 -18.38 -1.17 7.52
C GLY A 4 -17.15 -1.81 6.89
N GLU A 5 -16.83 -3.05 7.28
CA GLU A 5 -15.79 -3.89 6.68
C GLU A 5 -14.50 -3.15 6.23
N GLY A 6 -14.06 -2.15 7.00
CA GLY A 6 -12.92 -1.32 6.63
C GLY A 6 -11.64 -2.13 6.71
N VAL A 7 -11.07 -2.52 5.57
CA VAL A 7 -9.76 -3.17 5.53
C VAL A 7 -8.69 -2.10 5.76
N THR A 8 -7.97 -2.20 6.88
CA THR A 8 -6.81 -1.33 7.12
C THR A 8 -5.76 -1.53 6.03
N VAL A 9 -5.50 -0.50 5.23
CA VAL A 9 -4.39 -0.44 4.26
C VAL A 9 -3.21 0.30 4.90
N GLY A 10 -1.98 -0.16 4.66
CA GLY A 10 -0.75 0.47 5.17
C GLY A 10 0.36 -0.54 5.47
N PRO A 11 1.56 -0.11 5.88
CA PRO A 11 2.06 1.27 6.00
C PRO A 11 2.40 1.90 4.64
N ILE A 12 2.19 3.20 4.52
CA ILE A 12 2.50 3.98 3.31
C ILE A 12 3.69 4.88 3.64
N LEU A 13 4.79 4.72 2.90
CA LEU A 13 5.92 5.64 3.00
C LEU A 13 5.62 6.88 2.17
N LEU A 14 5.97 8.05 2.71
CA LEU A 14 5.80 9.34 2.06
C LEU A 14 7.16 10.00 1.88
N GLY A 15 7.30 10.83 0.84
CA GLY A 15 8.52 11.59 0.56
C GLY A 15 9.63 10.78 -0.11
N ALA A 16 9.36 9.55 -0.54
CA ALA A 16 10.26 8.83 -1.43
C ALA A 16 10.20 9.41 -2.86
N GLY A 17 11.31 9.43 -3.59
CA GLY A 17 11.34 9.92 -4.97
C GLY A 17 10.67 8.98 -5.99
N LYS A 18 10.31 7.76 -5.56
CA LYS A 18 9.51 6.78 -6.29
C LYS A 18 8.65 5.99 -5.29
N PRO A 19 7.50 5.43 -5.70
CA PRO A 19 6.64 4.65 -4.82
C PRO A 19 7.34 3.44 -4.24
N VAL A 20 7.36 3.35 -2.91
CA VAL A 20 7.94 2.24 -2.15
C VAL A 20 7.24 2.13 -0.81
N HIS A 21 6.98 0.91 -0.34
CA HIS A 21 6.39 0.66 0.97
C HIS A 21 7.09 -0.50 1.68
N ILE A 22 7.37 -0.34 2.97
CA ILE A 22 8.04 -1.36 3.79
C ILE A 22 6.99 -2.21 4.51
N LEU A 23 7.01 -3.52 4.26
CA LEU A 23 6.11 -4.48 4.92
C LEU A 23 6.79 -5.15 6.11
N THR A 24 6.01 -5.60 7.09
CA THR A 24 6.52 -6.42 8.20
C THR A 24 6.58 -7.90 7.81
N PRO A 25 7.46 -8.71 8.41
CA PRO A 25 7.53 -10.15 8.14
C PRO A 25 6.23 -10.92 8.44
N THR A 26 5.37 -10.35 9.29
CA THR A 26 4.05 -10.89 9.66
C THR A 26 2.95 -10.61 8.64
N THR A 27 3.29 -9.98 7.50
CA THR A 27 2.32 -9.60 6.47
C THR A 27 1.75 -10.81 5.75
N THR A 28 0.42 -10.89 5.67
CA THR A 28 -0.28 -11.95 4.90
C THR A 28 -0.12 -11.78 3.40
N VAL A 29 -0.25 -12.87 2.64
CA VAL A 29 -0.16 -12.86 1.16
C VAL A 29 -1.11 -11.84 0.52
N ARG A 30 -2.37 -11.79 0.96
CA ARG A 30 -3.36 -10.80 0.47
C ARG A 30 -2.87 -9.37 0.63
N ARG A 31 -2.22 -9.07 1.76
CA ARG A 31 -1.71 -7.73 2.04
C ARG A 31 -0.47 -7.40 1.21
N ILE A 32 0.39 -8.38 0.92
CA ILE A 32 1.49 -8.18 -0.04
C ILE A 32 0.93 -7.78 -1.41
N ILE A 33 -0.03 -8.55 -1.94
CA ILE A 33 -0.63 -8.30 -3.25
C ILE A 33 -1.31 -6.92 -3.30
N ASN A 34 -2.11 -6.58 -2.29
CA ASN A 34 -2.78 -5.29 -2.24
C ASN A 34 -1.78 -4.12 -2.16
N MET A 35 -0.68 -4.27 -1.41
CA MET A 35 0.34 -3.22 -1.31
C MET A 35 1.14 -3.08 -2.61
N THR A 36 1.43 -4.18 -3.32
CA THR A 36 2.03 -4.11 -4.65
C THR A 36 1.11 -3.42 -5.65
N ALA A 37 -0.18 -3.76 -5.65
CA ALA A 37 -1.16 -3.10 -6.51
C ALA A 37 -1.24 -1.59 -6.22
N LEU A 38 -1.20 -1.20 -4.94
CA LEU A 38 -1.15 0.19 -4.53
C LEU A 38 0.11 0.89 -5.04
N THR A 39 1.30 0.32 -4.83
CA THR A 39 2.57 0.91 -5.30
C THR A 39 2.60 1.10 -6.82
N VAL A 40 2.04 0.16 -7.58
CA VAL A 40 1.91 0.32 -9.04
C VAL A 40 0.94 1.46 -9.36
N ALA A 41 -0.21 1.54 -8.69
CA ALA A 41 -1.16 2.63 -8.91
C ALA A 41 -0.55 4.01 -8.60
N GLU A 42 0.21 4.12 -7.52
CA GLU A 42 0.98 5.32 -7.19
C GLU A 42 1.99 5.65 -8.28
N ALA A 43 2.73 4.67 -8.81
CA ALA A 43 3.73 4.90 -9.85
C ALA A 43 3.12 5.39 -11.16
N MET A 44 1.90 4.93 -11.48
CA MET A 44 1.14 5.40 -12.64
C MET A 44 0.54 6.80 -12.42
N ALA A 45 0.22 7.15 -11.17
CA ALA A 45 -0.35 8.44 -10.81
C ALA A 45 0.70 9.55 -10.66
N ASP A 46 1.90 9.20 -10.18
CA ASP A 46 3.05 10.11 -10.00
C ASP A 46 3.72 10.52 -11.33
N GLY A 47 3.24 10.00 -12.46
CA GLY A 47 3.44 10.48 -13.83
C GLY A 47 4.62 11.43 -14.07
N GLU A 48 5.79 10.83 -14.31
CA GLU A 48 6.64 11.20 -15.45
C GLU A 48 6.08 10.54 -16.73
#